data_AF-Q6ALL0-F1
#
_entry.id   AF-Q6ALL0-F1
#
_cell.length_a   1.000
_cell.length_b   1.000
_cell.length_c   1.000
_cell.angle_alpha   90.00
_cell.angle_beta   90.00
_cell.angle_gamma   90.00
#
_symmetry.space_group_name_H-M   'P 1'
#
loop_
_entity.id
_entity.type
_entity.pdbx_description
1 polymer ?
#
loop_
_entity_poly.entity_id
_entity_poly.type
_entity_poly.pdbx_seq_one_letter_code
_entity_poly.pdbx_strand_id
1 'polypeptide(L)'
;MNIIRFPFERVIEINNYILEHEPGMKGSIDIPKLQGALARIDNAIVYSGLDDVFEIAATYTACVAVAHALPDANKRTGLAVALEY
;
A
#
# COMPACT_ATOMS: atom_id res chain seq x y z
N MET A 1 -0.58 -21.29 -4.20
CA MET A 1 -0.67 -20.07 -5.04
C MET A 1 0.61 -19.29 -4.87
N ASN A 2 1.20 -18.75 -5.94
CA ASN A 2 2.35 -17.84 -5.80
C ASN A 2 1.80 -16.47 -5.36
N ILE A 3 1.80 -16.22 -4.05
CA ILE A 3 1.35 -14.94 -3.51
C ILE A 3 2.41 -13.89 -3.86
N ILE A 4 2.01 -12.89 -4.64
CA ILE A 4 2.87 -11.78 -5.02
C ILE A 4 2.98 -10.86 -3.81
N ARG A 5 4.20 -10.52 -3.40
CA ARG A 5 4.44 -9.45 -2.44
C ARG A 5 4.50 -8.14 -3.21
N PHE A 6 3.54 -7.25 -2.96
CA PHE A 6 3.52 -5.95 -3.61
C PHE A 6 4.70 -5.10 -3.08
N PRO A 7 5.66 -4.69 -3.94
CA PRO A 7 6.86 -3.99 -3.50
C PRO A 7 6.52 -2.60 -2.98
N PHE A 8 7.14 -2.18 -1.87
CA PHE A 8 6.84 -0.88 -1.27
C PHE A 8 7.28 0.28 -2.17
N GLU A 9 8.32 0.09 -2.97
CA GLU A 9 8.78 1.04 -3.98
C GLU A 9 7.67 1.34 -4.99
N ARG A 10 6.89 0.32 -5.38
CA ARG A 10 5.76 0.51 -6.28
C ARG A 10 4.63 1.33 -5.66
N VAL A 11 4.40 1.18 -4.35
CA VAL A 11 3.46 2.05 -3.62
C VAL A 11 3.93 3.51 -3.66
N ILE A 12 5.23 3.76 -3.54
CA ILE A 12 5.83 5.08 -3.65
C ILE A 12 5.66 5.64 -5.07
N GLU A 13 5.94 4.84 -6.10
CA GLU A 13 5.77 5.23 -7.50
C GLU A 13 4.31 5.62 -7.80
N ILE A 14 3.35 4.82 -7.34
CA ILE A 14 1.92 5.11 -7.50
C ILE A 14 1.56 6.43 -6.80
N ASN A 15 2.02 6.64 -5.57
CA ASN A 15 1.76 7.88 -4.84
C ASN A 15 2.35 9.11 -5.57
N ASN A 16 3.59 8.99 -6.04
CA ASN A 16 4.26 10.05 -6.79
C ASN A 16 3.51 10.37 -8.08
N TYR A 17 3.07 9.34 -8.82
CA TYR A 17 2.28 9.52 -10.04
C TYR A 17 0.96 10.24 -9.75
N ILE A 18 0.23 9.85 -8.70
CA ILE A 18 -1.00 10.52 -8.29
C ILE A 18 -0.74 11.98 -7.93
N LEU A 19 0.28 12.28 -7.12
CA LEU A 19 0.60 13.66 -6.72
C LEU A 19 1.18 14.52 -7.86
N GLU A 20 1.66 13.89 -8.93
CA GLU A 20 2.07 14.59 -10.15
C GLU A 20 0.87 15.04 -11.00
N HIS A 21 -0.21 14.25 -11.02
CA HIS A 21 -1.35 14.46 -11.92
C HIS A 21 -2.62 14.96 -11.21
N GLU A 22 -2.66 14.90 -9.87
CA GLU A 22 -3.81 15.30 -9.05
C GLU A 22 -3.40 16.19 -7.87
N PRO A 23 -4.35 16.94 -7.27
CA PRO A 23 -4.08 17.74 -6.08
C PRO A 23 -3.60 16.89 -4.89
N GLY A 24 -2.59 17.42 -4.19
CA GLY A 24 -2.14 16.90 -2.89
C GLY A 24 -0.78 17.50 -2.50
N MET A 25 -0.45 17.40 -1.21
CA MET A 25 0.85 17.83 -0.71
C MET A 25 1.97 16.90 -1.21
N LYS A 26 2.99 17.48 -1.85
CA LYS A 26 4.26 16.81 -2.14
C LYS A 26 5.19 16.98 -0.94
N GLY A 27 5.74 15.89 -0.43
CA GLY A 27 6.58 15.90 0.75
C GLY A 27 7.35 14.61 0.94
N SER A 28 8.01 14.47 2.08
CA SER A 28 8.76 13.27 2.42
C SER A 28 7.84 12.11 2.76
N ILE A 29 8.18 10.92 2.29
CA ILE A 29 7.52 9.66 2.64
C ILE A 29 8.21 9.08 3.88
N ASP A 30 7.42 8.63 4.85
CA ASP A 30 7.90 7.88 6.01
C ASP A 30 8.08 6.41 5.62
N ILE A 31 9.25 6.10 5.07
CA ILE A 31 9.59 4.76 4.56
C ILE A 31 9.48 3.69 5.67
N PRO A 32 10.06 3.86 6.87
CA PRO A 32 9.90 2.88 7.95
C PRO A 32 8.44 2.59 8.29
N LYS A 33 7.60 3.62 8.33
CA LYS A 33 6.17 3.46 8.61
C LYS A 33 5.43 2.74 7.49
N LEU A 34 5.75 3.04 6.22
CA LEU A 34 5.18 2.34 5.07
C LEU A 34 5.56 0.86 5.08
N GLN A 35 6.85 0.54 5.21
CA GLN A 35 7.33 -0.84 5.27
C GLN A 35 6.71 -1.60 6.45
N GLY A 36 6.61 -0.97 7.62
CA GLY A 36 5.94 -1.56 8.78
C GLY A 36 4.46 -1.84 8.55
N ALA A 37 3.74 -0.96 7.84
CA ALA A 37 2.34 -1.19 7.49
C ALA A 37 2.17 -2.36 6.51
N LEU A 38 3.00 -2.44 5.47
CA LEU A 38 2.94 -3.50 4.45
C LEU A 38 3.37 -4.86 5.01
N ALA A 39 4.35 -4.90 5.91
CA ALA A 39 4.79 -6.13 6.57
C ALA A 39 3.67 -6.82 7.39
N ARG A 40 2.62 -6.09 7.79
CA ARG A 40 1.44 -6.68 8.44
C ARG A 40 0.70 -7.64 7.51
N ILE A 41 0.70 -7.34 6.22
CA ILE A 41 0.03 -8.14 5.18
C ILE A 41 0.85 -9.40 4.93
N ASP A 42 2.18 -9.26 4.80
CA ASP A 42 3.10 -10.40 4.71
C ASP A 42 2.93 -11.35 5.90
N ASN A 43 2.81 -10.79 7.11
CA ASN A 43 2.56 -11.58 8.31
C ASN A 43 1.18 -12.25 8.30
N ALA A 44 0.12 -11.57 7.82
CA ALA A 44 -1.21 -12.17 7.72
C ALA A 44 -1.22 -13.34 6.72
N ILE A 45 -0.52 -13.21 5.59
CA ILE A 45 -0.35 -14.28 4.60
C ILE A 45 0.36 -15.48 5.23
N VAL A 46 1.50 -15.25 5.89
CA VAL A 46 2.35 -16.34 6.41
C VAL A 46 1.77 -17.00 7.66
N TYR A 47 1.22 -16.23 8.59
CA TYR A 47 0.84 -16.72 9.92
C TYR A 47 -0.66 -16.89 10.12
N SER A 48 -1.50 -16.14 9.41
CA SER A 48 -2.96 -16.19 9.54
C SER A 48 -3.63 -16.96 8.40
N GLY A 49 -2.86 -17.43 7.42
CA GLY A 49 -3.38 -18.18 6.26
C GLY A 49 -4.21 -17.31 5.31
N LEU A 50 -3.95 -16.00 5.27
CA LEU A 50 -4.60 -15.10 4.33
C LEU A 50 -4.18 -15.44 2.90
N ASP A 51 -5.10 -16.03 2.13
CA ASP A 51 -4.85 -16.52 0.78
C ASP A 51 -5.89 -16.12 -0.27
N ASP A 52 -6.96 -15.41 0.11
CA ASP A 52 -7.92 -14.85 -0.84
C ASP A 52 -7.39 -13.56 -1.47
N VAL A 53 -7.40 -13.50 -2.82
CA VAL A 53 -6.84 -12.36 -3.56
C VAL A 53 -7.56 -11.05 -3.26
N PHE A 54 -8.88 -11.07 -3.06
CA PHE A 54 -9.67 -9.88 -2.77
C PHE A 54 -9.45 -9.43 -1.33
N GLU A 55 -9.33 -10.36 -0.38
CA GLU A 55 -8.97 -10.04 1.01
C GLU A 55 -7.56 -9.45 1.11
N ILE A 56 -6.58 -9.97 0.35
CA ILE A 56 -5.24 -9.40 0.32
C ILE A 56 -5.24 -7.99 -0.26
N ALA A 57 -5.89 -7.77 -1.41
CA ALA A 57 -6.03 -6.45 -2.03
C ALA A 57 -6.75 -5.44 -1.09
N ALA A 58 -7.81 -5.88 -0.41
CA ALA A 58 -8.51 -5.06 0.59
C ALA A 58 -7.61 -4.72 1.78
N THR A 59 -6.76 -5.66 2.21
CA THR A 59 -5.80 -5.43 3.30
C THR A 59 -4.72 -4.42 2.89
N TYR A 60 -4.18 -4.51 1.66
CA TYR A 60 -3.29 -3.49 1.10
C TYR A 60 -3.94 -2.11 1.10
N THR A 61 -5.20 -2.03 0.65
CA THR A 61 -5.98 -0.78 0.65
C THR A 61 -6.03 -0.16 2.05
N ALA A 62 -6.44 -0.94 3.03
CA ALA A 62 -6.62 -0.48 4.41
C ALA A 62 -5.29 -0.07 5.04
N CYS A 63 -4.23 -0.87 4.86
CA CYS A 63 -2.91 -0.58 5.40
C CYS A 63 -2.34 0.72 4.82
N VAL A 64 -2.38 0.92 3.51
CA VAL A 64 -1.85 2.15 2.88
C VAL A 64 -2.72 3.37 3.26
N ALA A 65 -4.05 3.23 3.27
CA ALA A 65 -4.95 4.34 3.56
C ALA A 65 -4.86 4.85 5.00
N VAL A 66 -4.61 3.96 5.97
CA VAL A 66 -4.63 4.26 7.42
C VAL A 66 -3.23 4.47 8.00
N ALA A 67 -2.17 3.97 7.36
CA ALA A 67 -0.80 4.14 7.86
C ALA A 67 -0.37 5.59 7.95
N HIS A 68 -0.90 6.49 7.11
CA HIS A 68 -0.43 7.89 7.02
C HIS A 68 1.10 7.95 6.90
N ALA A 69 1.65 7.14 5.99
CA ALA A 69 3.08 7.08 5.70
C ALA A 69 3.46 7.95 4.49
N LEU A 70 2.48 8.28 3.65
CA LEU A 70 2.66 9.15 2.48
C LEU A 70 2.27 10.59 2.86
N PRO A 71 2.92 11.62 2.27
CA PRO A 71 2.67 13.02 2.61
C PRO A 71 1.21 13.44 2.35
N ASP A 72 0.61 12.92 1.28
CA ASP A 72 -0.80 13.06 0.95
C ASP A 72 -1.23 11.91 0.03
N ALA A 73 -2.49 11.89 -0.41
CA ALA A 73 -3.08 10.91 -1.31
C ALA A 73 -3.05 9.45 -0.81
N ASN A 74 -2.90 9.23 0.51
CA ASN A 74 -2.88 7.89 1.13
C ASN A 74 -4.07 7.00 0.69
N LYS A 75 -5.30 7.53 0.70
CA LYS A 75 -6.51 6.77 0.32
C LYS A 75 -6.57 6.43 -1.18
N ARG A 76 -6.19 7.39 -2.03
CA ARG A 76 -6.13 7.20 -3.49
C ARG A 76 -5.04 6.19 -3.86
N THR A 77 -3.88 6.28 -3.19
CA THR A 77 -2.79 5.33 -3.34
C THR A 77 -3.22 3.93 -2.89
N GLY A 78 -3.89 3.82 -1.74
CA GLY A 78 -4.41 2.53 -1.26
C GLY A 78 -5.39 1.88 -2.24
N LEU A 79 -6.32 2.66 -2.80
CA LEU A 79 -7.24 2.16 -3.83
C LEU A 79 -6.49 1.70 -5.10
N ALA A 80 -5.52 2.49 -5.58
CA ALA A 80 -4.75 2.14 -6.78
C ALA A 80 -3.90 0.86 -6.57
N VAL A 81 -3.26 0.72 -5.40
CA VAL A 81 -2.53 -0.51 -5.02
C VAL A 81 -3.46 -1.72 -5.03
N ALA A 82 -4.68 -1.59 -4.52
CA ALA A 82 -5.67 -2.67 -4.50
C ALA A 82 -6.06 -3.17 -5.90
N LEU A 83 -6.14 -2.26 -6.86
CA LEU A 83 -6.52 -2.56 -8.24
C LEU A 83 -5.35 -3.09 -9.07
N GLU A 84 -4.10 -2.78 -8.67
CA GLU A 84 -2.89 -3.27 -9.33
C GLU A 84 -2.41 -4.62 -8.77
N TYR A 85 -2.74 -4.94 -7.51
CA TYR A 85 -2.46 -6.22 -6.85
C TYR A 85 -3.12 -7.41 -7.57
#